data_AF-A0A5C6ZYD6-F1
#
_entry.id   AF-A0A5C6ZYD6-F1
#
_cell.length_a   1.000
_cell.length_b   1.000
_cell.length_c   1.000
_cell.angle_alpha   90.00
_cell.angle_beta   90.00
_cell.angle_gamma   90.00
#
_symmetry.space_group_name_H-M   'P 1'
#
loop_
_entity.id
_entity.type
_entity.pdbx_description
1 polymer ?
#
loop_
_entity_poly.entity_id
_entity_poly.type
_entity_poly.pdbx_seq_one_letter_code
_entity_poly.pdbx_strand_id
1 'polypeptide(L)'
;MTHDDFVAGAKEVVENYWRIRASLKLLAPTPTNGRSRLQFEGIPAVGSMSGLLQNETIDEARASLDRYASSRLARDLFIALIAVLERRFSARLTAANKTDTGTLGALQHAIERIATVPIDVREDFNEVRERRNALMHSDGRADDKYVDAANRVRIRSTSFVAAAARGDLVIPDGAYLTYAADVLTRYSASI
;
A
#
# COMPACT_ATOMS: atom_id res chain seq x y z
N MET A 1 16.36 -6.82 -8.74
CA MET A 1 15.34 -7.40 -7.85
C MET A 1 14.63 -8.52 -8.59
N THR A 2 14.73 -9.74 -8.07
CA THR A 2 14.10 -10.95 -8.60
C THR A 2 12.62 -11.02 -8.20
N HIS A 3 11.91 -12.07 -8.66
CA HIS A 3 10.52 -12.30 -8.25
C HIS A 3 10.47 -12.64 -6.76
N ASP A 4 11.38 -13.51 -6.30
CA ASP A 4 11.47 -13.95 -4.91
C ASP A 4 11.80 -12.78 -3.97
N ASP A 5 12.67 -11.86 -4.39
CA ASP A 5 12.95 -10.63 -3.64
C ASP A 5 11.68 -9.79 -3.45
N PHE A 6 10.86 -9.68 -4.51
CA PHE A 6 9.59 -8.97 -4.45
C PHE A 6 8.59 -9.68 -3.52
N VAL A 7 8.46 -11.01 -3.62
CA VAL A 7 7.57 -11.80 -2.77
C VAL A 7 7.95 -11.65 -1.30
N ALA A 8 9.25 -11.68 -0.98
CA ALA A 8 9.73 -11.45 0.37
C ALA A 8 9.35 -10.05 0.88
N GLY A 9 9.56 -9.00 0.08
CA GLY A 9 9.17 -7.63 0.43
C GLY A 9 7.66 -7.44 0.56
N ALA A 10 6.86 -8.03 -0.34
CA ALA A 10 5.40 -7.98 -0.27
C ALA A 10 4.87 -8.69 0.98
N LYS A 11 5.43 -9.87 1.30
CA LYS A 11 5.13 -10.61 2.52
C LYS A 11 5.45 -9.78 3.76
N GLU A 12 6.62 -9.15 3.81
CA GLU A 12 7.02 -8.31 4.93
C GLU A 12 6.03 -7.15 5.16
N VAL A 13 5.59 -6.48 4.09
CA VAL A 13 4.58 -5.40 4.17
C VAL A 13 3.26 -5.91 4.76
N VAL A 14 2.75 -7.04 4.27
CA VAL A 14 1.49 -7.63 4.77
C VAL A 14 1.64 -8.12 6.21
N GLU A 15 2.75 -8.78 6.55
CA GLU A 15 3.01 -9.22 7.91
C GLU A 15 3.13 -8.03 8.88
N ASN A 16 3.76 -6.93 8.47
CA ASN A 16 3.88 -5.73 9.29
C ASN A 16 2.52 -5.09 9.56
N TYR A 17 1.59 -5.08 8.59
CA TYR A 17 0.20 -4.66 8.84
C TYR A 17 -0.42 -5.45 10.00
N TRP A 18 -0.35 -6.79 9.93
CA TRP A 18 -0.95 -7.67 10.92
C TRP A 18 -0.21 -7.65 12.27
N ARG A 19 1.12 -7.53 12.27
CA ARG A 19 1.94 -7.36 13.48
C ARG A 19 1.55 -6.09 14.22
N ILE A 20 1.46 -4.95 13.54
CA ILE A 20 1.05 -3.68 14.16
C ILE A 20 -0.36 -3.81 14.76
N ARG A 21 -1.31 -4.36 14.00
CA ARG A 21 -2.68 -4.60 14.47
C ARG A 21 -2.75 -5.55 15.67
N ALA A 22 -1.95 -6.61 15.67
CA ALA A 22 -1.88 -7.56 16.77
C ALA A 22 -1.25 -6.94 18.02
N SER A 23 -0.14 -6.20 17.86
CA SER A 23 0.52 -5.47 18.95
C SER A 23 -0.43 -4.48 19.62
N LEU A 24 -1.23 -3.73 18.84
CA LEU A 24 -2.23 -2.80 19.41
C LEU A 24 -3.31 -3.52 20.22
N LYS A 25 -3.79 -4.68 19.74
CA LYS A 25 -4.73 -5.52 20.51
C LYS A 25 -4.11 -6.05 21.80
N LEU A 26 -2.83 -6.42 21.78
CA LEU A 26 -2.12 -6.91 22.97
C LEU A 26 -1.84 -5.80 24.00
N LEU A 27 -1.67 -4.56 23.53
CA LEU A 27 -1.50 -3.39 24.39
C LEU A 27 -2.84 -2.91 24.99
N ALA A 28 -3.98 -3.36 24.45
CA ALA A 28 -5.31 -2.91 24.83
C ALA A 28 -5.63 -2.95 26.36
N PRO A 29 -5.22 -3.98 27.12
CA PRO A 29 -5.60 -4.14 28.52
C PRO A 29 -4.57 -3.61 29.54
N THR A 30 -3.43 -3.05 29.13
CA THR A 30 -2.41 -2.61 30.10
C THR A 30 -2.71 -1.19 30.58
N PRO A 31 -3.14 -0.97 31.84
CA PRO A 31 -3.23 0.36 32.40
C PRO A 31 -1.80 0.90 32.55
N THR A 32 -1.43 1.79 31.66
CA THR A 32 -0.27 2.64 31.88
C THR A 32 -0.64 3.63 32.97
N ASN A 33 0.18 3.72 34.03
CA ASN A 33 0.09 4.85 34.96
C ASN A 33 0.32 6.10 34.09
N GLY A 34 -0.74 6.84 33.75
CA GLY A 34 -0.81 7.89 32.71
C GLY A 34 0.10 9.13 32.92
N ARG A 35 1.22 8.94 33.61
CA ARG A 35 2.29 9.91 33.88
C ARG A 35 3.58 9.59 33.12
N SER A 36 3.78 8.36 32.65
CA SER A 36 4.95 8.00 31.86
C SER A 36 4.90 8.69 30.49
N ARG A 37 5.94 9.46 30.16
CA ARG A 37 6.07 10.17 28.88
C ARG A 37 7.05 9.44 27.98
N LEU A 38 6.78 9.45 26.69
CA LEU A 38 7.72 8.97 25.68
C LEU A 38 8.83 10.00 25.49
N GLN A 39 10.06 9.51 25.43
CA GLN A 39 11.21 10.27 25.01
C GLN A 39 11.67 9.70 23.67
N PHE A 40 11.65 10.54 22.65
CA PHE A 40 12.14 10.16 21.33
C PHE A 40 13.66 10.36 21.29
N GLU A 41 14.41 9.27 21.11
CA GLU A 41 15.86 9.29 20.95
C GLU A 41 16.26 9.09 19.48
N GLY A 42 17.40 9.68 19.07
CA GLY A 42 17.97 9.47 17.74
C GLY A 42 17.20 10.10 16.58
N ILE A 43 16.16 10.91 16.83
CA ILE A 43 15.45 11.65 15.79
C ILE A 43 16.19 12.96 15.49
N PRO A 44 16.77 13.14 14.30
CA PRO A 44 17.42 14.40 13.96
C PRO A 44 16.38 15.53 13.91
N ALA A 45 16.63 16.60 14.66
CA ALA A 45 15.80 17.79 14.63
C ALA A 45 16.04 18.55 13.32
N VAL A 46 15.19 18.36 12.32
CA VAL A 46 15.32 19.00 11.00
C VAL A 46 14.37 20.19 10.88
N GLY A 47 14.93 21.40 10.81
CA GLY A 47 14.19 22.63 10.48
C GLY A 47 13.03 22.94 11.44
N SER A 48 11.86 23.29 10.89
CA SER A 48 10.64 23.61 11.65
C SER A 48 10.05 22.42 12.42
N MET A 49 10.52 21.19 12.18
CA MET A 49 10.07 19.99 12.90
C MET A 49 10.73 19.85 14.29
N SER A 50 11.80 20.61 14.56
CA SER A 50 12.53 20.59 15.83
C SER A 50 11.66 20.88 17.07
N GLY A 51 10.61 21.70 16.92
CA GLY A 51 9.66 22.02 17.99
C GLY A 51 8.39 21.16 18.02
N LEU A 52 8.23 20.23 17.07
CA LEU A 52 7.00 19.42 16.92
C LEU A 52 7.09 18.04 17.58
N LEU A 53 8.30 17.60 17.95
CA LEU A 53 8.51 16.39 18.74
C LEU A 53 8.18 16.68 20.21
N GLN A 54 6.89 16.70 20.53
CA GLN A 54 6.43 16.91 21.90
C GLN A 54 6.58 15.62 22.72
N ASN A 55 6.86 15.78 24.02
CA ASN A 55 6.78 14.68 24.99
C ASN A 55 5.31 14.28 25.16
N GLU A 56 4.82 13.32 24.39
CA GLU A 56 3.49 12.73 24.61
C GLU A 56 3.54 11.67 25.73
N THR A 57 2.42 11.49 26.42
CA THR A 57 2.24 10.36 27.35
C THR A 57 2.13 9.05 26.57
N ILE A 58 2.41 7.92 27.22
CA ILE A 58 2.23 6.60 26.59
C ILE A 58 0.76 6.40 26.14
N ASP A 59 -0.20 6.95 26.89
CA ASP A 59 -1.63 6.88 26.56
C ASP A 59 -1.97 7.69 25.30
N GLU A 60 -1.44 8.91 25.16
CA GLU A 60 -1.60 9.73 23.96
C GLU A 60 -0.96 9.08 22.73
N ALA A 61 0.24 8.52 22.90
CA ALA A 61 0.93 7.81 21.84
C ALA A 61 0.16 6.58 21.37
N ARG A 62 -0.37 5.80 22.32
CA ARG A 62 -1.20 4.63 22.05
C ARG A 62 -2.48 5.03 21.31
N ALA A 63 -3.19 6.06 21.78
CA ALA A 63 -4.39 6.56 21.11
C ALA A 63 -4.09 7.08 19.69
N SER A 64 -2.95 7.73 19.49
CA SER A 64 -2.49 8.17 18.17
C SER A 64 -2.15 7.00 17.25
N LEU A 65 -1.50 5.96 17.77
CA LEU A 65 -1.17 4.75 17.01
C LEU A 65 -2.43 3.93 16.67
N ASP A 66 -3.41 3.85 17.57
CA ASP A 66 -4.72 3.23 17.31
C ASP A 66 -5.48 3.97 16.21
N ARG A 67 -5.49 5.31 16.26
CA ARG A 67 -6.07 6.14 15.19
C ARG A 67 -5.37 5.91 13.86
N TYR A 68 -4.04 5.87 13.85
CA TYR A 68 -3.25 5.59 12.65
C TYR A 68 -3.58 4.21 12.06
N ALA A 69 -3.57 3.17 12.91
CA ALA A 69 -3.84 1.79 12.51
C ALA A 69 -5.26 1.55 11.99
N SER A 70 -6.22 2.37 12.45
CA SER A 70 -7.63 2.27 12.05
C SER A 70 -7.95 3.06 10.78
N SER A 71 -7.26 4.18 10.53
CA SER A 71 -7.63 5.11 9.46
C SER A 71 -6.67 5.14 8.27
N ARG A 72 -5.39 4.85 8.48
CA ARG A 72 -4.34 5.17 7.49
C ARG A 72 -3.37 4.03 7.22
N LEU A 73 -3.10 3.16 8.18
CA LEU A 73 -2.10 2.11 8.06
C LEU A 73 -2.25 1.25 6.80
N ALA A 74 -3.47 0.78 6.48
CA ALA A 74 -3.70 -0.01 5.28
C ALA A 74 -3.39 0.75 3.98
N ARG A 75 -3.73 2.04 3.92
CA ARG A 75 -3.40 2.93 2.79
C ARG A 75 -1.90 3.12 2.64
N ASP A 76 -1.20 3.44 3.72
CA ASP A 76 0.24 3.68 3.68
C ASP A 76 1.00 2.41 3.26
N LEU A 77 0.63 1.25 3.81
CA LEU A 77 1.24 -0.03 3.44
C LEU A 77 0.86 -0.48 2.03
N PHE A 78 -0.34 -0.17 1.55
CA PHE A 78 -0.72 -0.38 0.16
C PHE A 78 0.16 0.43 -0.80
N ILE A 79 0.44 1.69 -0.49
CA ILE A 79 1.34 2.54 -1.28
C ILE A 79 2.79 2.00 -1.21
N ALA A 80 3.24 1.56 -0.03
CA ALA A 80 4.56 0.96 0.14
C ALA A 80 4.72 -0.32 -0.69
N LEU A 81 3.71 -1.19 -0.71
CA LEU A 81 3.67 -2.40 -1.51
C LEU A 81 3.82 -2.11 -3.01
N ILE A 82 3.14 -1.08 -3.51
CA ILE A 82 3.26 -0.62 -4.90
C ILE A 82 4.67 -0.08 -5.18
N ALA A 83 5.26 0.67 -4.25
CA ALA A 83 6.63 1.16 -4.41
C ALA A 83 7.66 0.01 -4.50
N VAL A 84 7.44 -1.10 -3.79
CA VAL A 84 8.27 -2.32 -3.95
C VAL A 84 8.13 -2.89 -5.36
N LEU A 85 6.92 -2.92 -5.93
CA LEU A 85 6.72 -3.35 -7.31
C LEU A 85 7.36 -2.39 -8.33
N GLU A 86 7.28 -1.08 -8.13
CA GLU A 86 7.92 -0.09 -9.00
C GLU A 86 9.43 -0.33 -9.09
N ARG A 87 10.10 -0.63 -7.97
CA ARG A 87 11.52 -1.04 -7.97
C ARG A 87 11.78 -2.30 -8.80
N ARG A 88 10.81 -3.22 -8.85
CA ARG A 88 10.91 -4.44 -9.68
C ARG A 88 10.84 -4.08 -11.15
N PHE A 89 9.87 -3.25 -11.52
CA PHE A 89 9.73 -2.77 -12.90
C PHE A 89 11.00 -2.06 -13.35
N SER A 90 11.55 -1.15 -12.55
CA SER A 90 12.79 -0.45 -12.88
C SER A 90 13.97 -1.41 -13.05
N ALA A 91 14.14 -2.37 -12.14
CA ALA A 91 15.19 -3.38 -12.26
C ALA A 91 15.05 -4.24 -13.52
N ARG A 92 13.80 -4.64 -13.85
CA ARG A 92 13.50 -5.48 -15.02
C ARG A 92 13.70 -4.73 -16.33
N LEU A 93 13.28 -3.47 -16.40
CA LEU A 93 13.48 -2.60 -17.57
C LEU A 93 14.95 -2.29 -17.78
N THR A 94 15.68 -1.97 -16.71
CA THR A 94 17.14 -1.76 -16.75
C THR A 94 17.86 -3.00 -17.28
N ALA A 95 17.52 -4.19 -16.78
CA ALA A 95 18.09 -5.45 -17.27
C ALA A 95 17.78 -5.73 -18.76
N ALA A 96 16.68 -5.18 -19.28
CA ALA A 96 16.30 -5.28 -20.69
C ALA A 96 16.81 -4.11 -21.55
N ASN A 97 17.69 -3.25 -21.02
CA ASN A 97 18.17 -2.02 -21.67
C ASN A 97 17.01 -1.12 -22.15
N LYS A 98 15.97 -0.99 -21.32
CA LYS A 98 14.81 -0.11 -21.54
C LYS A 98 14.80 1.01 -20.49
N THR A 99 14.20 2.14 -20.85
CA THR A 99 13.98 3.28 -19.94
C THR A 99 13.02 2.90 -18.82
N ASP A 100 13.37 3.25 -17.59
CA ASP A 100 12.63 2.95 -16.35
C ASP A 100 12.03 4.20 -15.68
N THR A 101 11.77 5.25 -16.47
CA THR A 101 11.25 6.52 -15.96
C THR A 101 9.75 6.66 -16.22
N GLY A 102 9.06 7.37 -15.32
CA GLY A 102 7.66 7.74 -15.47
C GLY A 102 6.76 7.30 -14.33
N THR A 103 5.46 7.34 -14.57
CA THR A 103 4.43 6.90 -13.62
C THR A 103 4.32 5.37 -13.59
N LEU A 104 3.66 4.82 -12.57
CA LEU A 104 3.36 3.38 -12.49
C LEU A 104 2.74 2.82 -13.79
N GLY A 105 1.83 3.58 -14.43
CA GLY A 105 1.24 3.17 -15.71
C GLY A 105 2.24 3.16 -16.86
N ALA A 106 3.18 4.11 -16.90
CA ALA A 106 4.25 4.11 -17.90
C ALA A 106 5.19 2.92 -17.72
N LEU A 107 5.54 2.60 -16.47
CA LEU A 107 6.35 1.42 -16.14
C LEU A 107 5.62 0.13 -16.52
N GLN A 108 4.34 0.00 -16.19
CA GLN A 108 3.51 -1.14 -16.58
C GLN A 108 3.52 -1.34 -18.10
N HIS A 109 3.21 -0.30 -18.87
CA HIS A 109 3.22 -0.38 -20.33
C HIS A 109 4.60 -0.73 -20.89
N ALA A 110 5.67 -0.21 -20.30
CA ALA A 110 7.03 -0.57 -20.71
C ALA A 110 7.33 -2.05 -20.47
N ILE A 111 6.90 -2.60 -19.34
CA ILE A 111 7.03 -4.03 -19.00
C ILE A 111 6.20 -4.91 -19.94
N GLU A 112 4.94 -4.55 -20.19
CA GLU A 112 4.04 -5.33 -21.08
C GLU A 112 4.50 -5.34 -22.55
N ARG A 113 5.42 -4.46 -22.96
CA ARG A 113 6.06 -4.53 -24.28
C ARG A 113 7.15 -5.59 -24.38
N ILE A 114 7.66 -6.07 -23.25
CA ILE A 114 8.77 -7.03 -23.19
C ILE A 114 8.42 -8.34 -22.47
N ALA A 115 7.22 -8.41 -21.89
CA ALA A 115 6.69 -9.58 -21.20
C ALA A 115 5.24 -9.84 -21.61
N THR A 116 4.85 -11.10 -21.65
CA THR A 116 3.46 -11.49 -21.94
C THR A 116 2.73 -11.72 -20.64
N VAL A 117 1.87 -10.76 -20.27
CA VAL A 117 1.03 -10.86 -19.07
C VAL A 117 -0.37 -11.35 -19.45
N PRO A 118 -0.88 -12.43 -18.83
CA PRO A 118 -2.26 -12.89 -19.01
C PRO A 118 -3.29 -11.78 -18.77
N ILE A 119 -4.39 -11.81 -19.53
CA ILE A 119 -5.36 -10.71 -19.53
C ILE A 119 -6.02 -10.52 -18.15
N ASP A 120 -6.34 -11.61 -17.46
CA ASP A 120 -6.91 -11.63 -16.13
C ASP A 120 -5.95 -11.02 -15.09
N VAL A 121 -4.67 -11.42 -15.12
CA VAL A 121 -3.62 -10.85 -14.25
C VAL A 121 -3.43 -9.36 -14.49
N ARG A 122 -3.49 -8.94 -15.76
CA ARG A 122 -3.37 -7.53 -16.15
C ARG A 122 -4.57 -6.70 -15.69
N GLU A 123 -5.78 -7.21 -15.85
CA GLU A 123 -6.99 -6.54 -15.38
C GLU A 123 -7.01 -6.38 -13.86
N ASP A 124 -6.63 -7.43 -13.13
CA ASP A 124 -6.50 -7.39 -11.67
C ASP A 124 -5.47 -6.31 -11.26
N PHE A 125 -4.32 -6.27 -11.93
CA PHE A 125 -3.31 -5.23 -11.67
C PHE A 125 -3.78 -3.82 -12.04
N ASN A 126 -4.55 -3.67 -13.12
CA ASN A 126 -5.13 -2.38 -13.50
C ASN A 126 -6.06 -1.84 -12.41
N GLU A 127 -6.86 -2.68 -11.76
CA GLU A 127 -7.68 -2.24 -10.62
C GLU A 127 -6.80 -1.73 -9.48
N VAL A 128 -5.76 -2.47 -9.11
CA VAL A 128 -4.80 -2.04 -8.07
C VAL A 128 -4.15 -0.69 -8.43
N ARG A 129 -3.73 -0.52 -9.69
CA ARG A 129 -3.13 0.72 -10.18
C ARG A 129 -4.12 1.88 -10.14
N GLU A 130 -5.33 1.71 -10.64
CA GLU A 130 -6.33 2.79 -10.64
C GLU A 130 -6.82 3.12 -9.23
N ARG A 131 -6.86 2.14 -8.32
CA ARG A 131 -7.10 2.42 -6.89
C ARG A 131 -6.02 3.32 -6.30
N ARG A 132 -4.75 3.04 -6.57
CA ARG A 132 -3.64 3.91 -6.16
C ARG A 132 -3.75 5.30 -6.77
N ASN A 133 -4.17 5.40 -8.03
CA ASN A 133 -4.39 6.69 -8.66
C ASN A 133 -5.52 7.48 -7.99
N ALA A 134 -6.66 6.85 -7.68
CA ALA A 134 -7.76 7.47 -6.94
C ALA A 134 -7.29 8.00 -5.57
N LEU A 135 -6.49 7.21 -4.85
CA LEU A 135 -5.91 7.61 -3.55
C LEU A 135 -4.91 8.77 -3.61
N MET A 136 -4.21 8.94 -4.73
CA MET A 136 -3.14 9.92 -4.89
C MET A 136 -3.59 11.19 -5.60
N HIS A 137 -4.58 11.10 -6.48
CA HIS A 137 -4.92 12.16 -7.42
C HIS A 137 -6.39 12.59 -7.36
N SER A 138 -7.25 11.81 -6.69
CA SER A 138 -8.69 12.04 -6.61
C SER A 138 -9.19 12.11 -5.16
N ASP A 139 -8.33 12.51 -4.22
CA ASP A 139 -8.63 12.58 -2.77
C ASP A 139 -9.22 11.28 -2.20
N GLY A 140 -8.82 10.13 -2.75
CA GLY A 140 -9.36 8.83 -2.36
C GLY A 140 -10.78 8.58 -2.84
N ARG A 141 -11.23 9.27 -3.89
CA ARG A 141 -12.56 9.08 -4.50
C ARG A 141 -12.46 8.38 -5.85
N ALA A 142 -13.45 7.55 -6.13
CA ALA A 142 -13.60 6.82 -7.37
C ALA A 142 -13.82 7.79 -8.54
N ASP A 143 -12.92 7.76 -9.53
CA ASP A 143 -13.12 8.39 -10.83
C ASP A 143 -13.59 7.36 -11.87
N ASP A 144 -13.89 7.81 -13.09
CA ASP A 144 -14.41 6.93 -14.14
C ASP A 144 -13.43 5.80 -14.47
N LYS A 145 -12.11 6.06 -14.41
CA LYS A 145 -11.07 5.05 -14.67
C LYS A 145 -11.05 3.95 -13.61
N TYR A 146 -11.14 4.32 -12.34
CA TYR A 146 -11.21 3.35 -11.25
C TYR A 146 -12.52 2.55 -11.30
N VAL A 147 -13.66 3.19 -11.56
CA VAL A 147 -14.96 2.49 -11.70
C VAL A 147 -14.88 1.44 -12.81
N ASP A 148 -14.34 1.80 -13.97
CA ASP A 148 -14.15 0.87 -15.09
C ASP A 148 -13.22 -0.30 -14.72
N ALA A 149 -12.11 -0.02 -14.05
CA ALA A 149 -11.17 -1.05 -13.62
C ALA A 149 -11.78 -2.01 -12.59
N ALA A 150 -12.50 -1.48 -11.59
CA ALA A 150 -13.20 -2.26 -10.58
C ALA A 150 -14.27 -3.18 -11.21
N ASN A 151 -15.03 -2.68 -12.19
CA ASN A 151 -16.06 -3.44 -12.88
C ASN A 151 -15.50 -4.64 -13.67
N ARG A 152 -14.30 -4.51 -14.26
CA ARG A 152 -13.65 -5.61 -15.01
C ARG A 152 -13.24 -6.78 -14.13
N VAL A 153 -12.83 -6.52 -12.89
CA VAL A 153 -12.33 -7.55 -11.98
C VAL A 153 -13.39 -8.11 -11.04
N ARG A 154 -14.53 -7.40 -10.92
CA ARG A 154 -15.59 -7.63 -9.91
C ARG A 154 -15.96 -9.10 -9.70
N ILE A 155 -16.13 -9.88 -10.77
CA ILE A 155 -16.54 -11.30 -10.67
C ILE A 155 -15.48 -12.14 -9.95
N ARG A 156 -14.20 -11.85 -10.16
CA ARG A 156 -13.07 -12.58 -9.56
C ARG A 156 -12.70 -12.07 -8.16
N SER A 157 -12.98 -10.79 -7.88
CA SER A 157 -12.52 -10.09 -6.68
C SER A 157 -13.65 -9.58 -5.78
N THR A 158 -14.86 -10.14 -5.88
CA THR A 158 -16.06 -9.64 -5.18
C THR A 158 -15.89 -9.46 -3.67
N SER A 159 -15.08 -10.31 -3.03
CA SER A 159 -14.80 -10.24 -1.59
C SER A 159 -13.85 -9.10 -1.17
N PHE A 160 -13.20 -8.44 -2.13
CA PHE A 160 -12.14 -7.46 -1.88
C PHE A 160 -12.37 -6.14 -2.63
N VAL A 161 -12.97 -6.19 -3.81
CA VAL A 161 -13.29 -5.05 -4.65
C VAL A 161 -14.80 -4.90 -4.70
N ALA A 162 -15.31 -3.96 -3.91
CA ALA A 162 -16.73 -3.60 -3.94
C ALA A 162 -17.07 -2.89 -5.26
N ALA A 163 -18.33 -3.03 -5.70
CA ALA A 163 -18.87 -2.17 -6.74
C ALA A 163 -18.78 -0.72 -6.28
N ALA A 164 -18.15 0.13 -7.07
CA ALA A 164 -17.97 1.55 -6.77
C ALA A 164 -18.72 2.39 -7.80
N ALA A 165 -19.43 3.40 -7.31
CA ALA A 165 -19.92 4.51 -8.12
C ALA A 165 -18.89 5.65 -8.12
N ARG A 166 -18.97 6.51 -9.13
CA ARG A 166 -18.15 7.72 -9.19
C ARG A 166 -18.38 8.58 -7.93
N GLY A 167 -17.30 9.00 -7.30
CA GLY A 167 -17.30 9.82 -6.08
C GLY A 167 -17.24 9.02 -4.78
N ASP A 168 -17.46 7.70 -4.83
CA ASP A 168 -17.36 6.83 -3.65
C ASP A 168 -15.95 6.83 -3.08
N LEU A 169 -15.84 6.67 -1.76
CA LEU A 169 -14.55 6.55 -1.09
C LEU A 169 -13.90 5.21 -1.41
N VAL A 170 -12.64 5.26 -1.83
CA VAL A 170 -11.83 4.12 -2.22
C VAL A 170 -10.75 3.92 -1.16
N ILE A 171 -11.13 3.35 -0.03
CA ILE A 171 -10.22 3.16 1.11
C ILE A 171 -9.82 1.68 1.16
N PRO A 172 -8.51 1.35 1.04
CA PRO A 172 -8.05 -0.02 1.22
C PRO A 172 -8.13 -0.40 2.70
N ASP A 173 -8.68 -1.57 2.97
CA ASP A 173 -8.65 -2.21 4.29
C ASP A 173 -7.60 -3.33 4.33
N GLY A 174 -7.55 -4.08 5.43
CA GLY A 174 -6.61 -5.19 5.58
C GLY A 174 -6.87 -6.37 4.63
N ALA A 175 -8.14 -6.62 4.28
CA ALA A 175 -8.50 -7.67 3.33
C ALA A 175 -8.04 -7.29 1.92
N TYR A 176 -8.32 -6.05 1.52
CA TYR A 176 -7.86 -5.50 0.26
C TYR A 176 -6.33 -5.45 0.18
N LEU A 177 -5.61 -5.11 1.26
CA LEU A 177 -4.14 -5.14 1.27
C LEU A 177 -3.60 -6.54 0.94
N THR A 178 -4.24 -7.58 1.44
CA THR A 178 -3.86 -8.98 1.18
C THR A 178 -4.17 -9.37 -0.27
N TYR A 179 -5.33 -8.97 -0.78
CA TYR A 179 -5.70 -9.13 -2.18
C TYR A 179 -4.71 -8.41 -3.12
N ALA A 180 -4.37 -7.15 -2.83
CA ALA A 180 -3.40 -6.39 -3.61
C ALA A 180 -2.04 -7.09 -3.64
N ALA A 181 -1.55 -7.60 -2.50
CA ALA A 181 -0.29 -8.34 -2.46
C ALA A 181 -0.31 -9.61 -3.33
N ASP A 182 -1.41 -10.35 -3.35
CA ASP A 182 -1.60 -11.49 -4.25
C ASP A 182 -1.56 -11.06 -5.73
N VAL A 183 -2.36 -10.05 -6.10
CA VAL A 183 -2.40 -9.51 -7.46
C VAL A 183 -1.01 -9.08 -7.93
N LEU A 184 -0.30 -8.30 -7.11
CA LEU A 184 1.04 -7.83 -7.45
C LEU A 184 2.05 -8.99 -7.54
N THR A 185 1.88 -10.05 -6.75
CA THR A 185 2.70 -11.26 -6.81
C THR A 185 2.48 -12.03 -8.10
N ARG A 186 1.21 -12.26 -8.49
CA ARG A 186 0.86 -12.90 -9.77
C ARG A 186 1.36 -12.09 -10.96
N TYR A 187 1.20 -10.78 -10.92
CA TYR A 187 1.73 -9.89 -11.95
C TYR A 187 3.26 -9.95 -12.01
N SER A 188 3.92 -9.88 -10.86
CA SER A 188 5.37 -10.00 -10.71
C SER A 188 5.93 -11.31 -11.28
N ALA A 189 5.21 -12.43 -11.13
CA ALA A 189 5.58 -13.72 -11.69
C ALA A 189 5.45 -13.79 -13.22
N SER A 190 4.62 -12.92 -13.80
CA SER A 190 4.31 -12.89 -15.24
C SER A 190 5.29 -12.03 -16.06
N ILE A 191 6.31 -11.43 -15.43
CA ILE A 191 7.21 -10.42 -16.05
C ILE A 191 8.71 -10.73 -15.94
#